data_AF-A0A4Y2GMZ2-F1
#
_entry.id   AF-A0A4Y2GMZ2-F1
#
_cell.length_a   1.000
_cell.length_b   1.000
_cell.length_c   1.000
_cell.angle_alpha   90.00
_cell.angle_beta   90.00
_cell.angle_gamma   90.00
#
_symmetry.space_group_name_H-M   'P 1'
#
loop_
_entity.id
_entity.type
_entity.pdbx_description
1 polymer ?
#
loop_
_entity_poly.entity_id
_entity_poly.type
_entity_poly.pdbx_seq_one_letter_code
_entity_poly.pdbx_strand_id
1 'polypeptide(L)'
;MGQNVFNLLQISLTSIKTMDKYELKESVLLNLRSVTQSCKGGVPLYRLERDYKDLLGTPIPYRELGFNSLETFIQDIPDVISLKRNREGQFMAEGVADAATAHIASLVSRQRQARPSGRGSRKSYFSKGRGGSSSRYRPRGGRSSYMSSSNVPLQPSGKAYKQDKDAKIDKM
;
A
#
# COMPACT_ATOMS: atom_id res chain seq x y z
N MET A 1 38.58 30.04 42.02
CA MET A 1 39.07 29.57 40.70
C MET A 1 38.16 28.49 40.07
N GLY A 2 36.83 28.52 40.30
CA GLY A 2 35.93 27.40 39.89
C GLY A 2 35.09 27.61 38.64
N GLN A 3 35.11 28.80 38.00
CA GLN A 3 34.20 29.12 36.89
C GLN A 3 34.70 28.63 35.51
N ASN A 4 36.02 28.50 35.31
CA ASN A 4 36.58 28.05 34.01
C ASN A 4 36.32 26.57 33.72
N VAL A 5 36.40 25.71 34.74
CA VAL A 5 36.14 24.27 34.56
C VAL A 5 34.66 23.98 34.29
N PHE A 6 33.75 24.77 34.88
CA PHE A 6 32.31 24.61 34.68
C PHE A 6 31.88 25.07 33.28
N ASN A 7 32.45 26.18 32.77
CA ASN A 7 32.21 26.63 31.40
C ASN A 7 32.75 25.66 30.36
N LEU A 8 33.95 25.13 30.54
CA LEU A 8 34.53 24.16 29.60
C LEU A 8 33.75 22.85 29.56
N LEU A 9 33.25 22.38 30.72
CA LEU A 9 32.36 21.21 30.79
C LEU A 9 30.99 21.50 30.16
N GLN A 10 30.43 22.70 30.33
CA GLN A 10 29.19 23.08 29.65
C GLN A 10 29.35 23.18 28.13
N ILE A 11 30.46 23.73 27.65
CA ILE A 11 30.76 23.81 26.21
C ILE A 11 30.96 22.40 25.62
N SER A 12 31.67 21.49 26.30
CA SER A 12 31.85 20.13 25.79
C SER A 12 30.55 19.32 25.83
N LEU A 13 29.78 19.39 26.92
CA LEU A 13 28.49 18.71 27.05
C LEU A 13 27.46 19.21 26.04
N THR A 14 27.42 20.52 25.76
CA THR A 14 26.55 21.07 24.72
C THR A 14 26.95 20.56 23.34
N SER A 15 28.24 20.53 23.01
CA SER A 15 28.74 19.99 21.73
C SER A 15 28.44 18.49 21.56
N ILE A 16 28.64 17.68 22.60
CA ILE A 16 28.35 16.23 22.56
C ILE A 16 26.84 15.99 22.41
N LYS A 17 26.02 16.67 23.21
CA LYS A 17 24.56 16.56 23.12
C LYS A 17 24.03 17.04 21.77
N THR A 18 24.68 18.04 21.14
CA THR A 18 24.32 18.44 19.78
C THR A 18 24.68 17.39 18.75
N MET A 19 25.82 16.69 18.88
CA MET A 19 26.27 15.68 17.91
C MET A 19 25.33 14.47 17.86
N ASP A 20 24.92 13.93 19.02
CA ASP A 20 23.93 12.85 19.09
C ASP A 20 22.58 13.25 18.47
N LYS A 21 22.19 14.52 18.66
CA LYS A 21 20.96 15.05 18.10
C LYS A 21 21.02 15.16 16.56
N TYR A 22 22.18 15.50 16.00
CA TYR A 22 22.37 15.52 14.53
C TYR A 22 22.31 14.12 13.94
N GLU A 23 22.95 13.13 14.56
CA GLU A 23 22.90 11.74 14.11
C GLU A 23 21.47 11.17 14.19
N LEU A 24 20.75 11.48 15.27
CA LEU A 24 19.33 11.16 15.39
C LEU A 24 18.52 11.83 14.26
N LYS A 25 18.73 13.12 13.99
CA LYS A 25 18.03 13.83 12.91
C LYS A 25 18.26 13.14 11.57
N GLU A 26 19.51 12.87 11.19
CA GLU A 26 19.86 12.22 9.92
C GLU A 26 19.20 10.85 9.77
N SER A 27 19.24 10.01 10.81
CA SER A 27 18.59 8.69 10.77
C SER A 27 17.08 8.81 10.53
N VAL A 28 16.42 9.77 11.19
CA VAL A 28 14.99 10.04 11.03
C VAL A 28 14.68 10.51 9.61
N LEU A 29 15.53 11.37 9.02
CA LEU A 29 15.37 11.84 7.64
C LEU A 29 15.46 10.69 6.62
N LEU A 30 16.43 9.79 6.79
CA LEU A 30 16.59 8.61 5.92
C LEU A 30 15.37 7.68 6.02
N ASN A 31 14.90 7.45 7.23
CA ASN A 31 13.71 6.64 7.47
C ASN A 31 12.45 7.27 6.86
N LEU A 32 12.30 8.58 7.01
CA LEU A 32 11.19 9.34 6.42
C LEU A 32 11.22 9.33 4.89
N ARG A 33 12.40 9.45 4.26
CA ARG A 33 12.58 9.23 2.82
C ARG A 33 12.08 7.85 2.42
N SER A 34 12.47 6.82 3.15
CA SER A 34 12.07 5.43 2.87
C SER A 34 10.55 5.23 2.95
N VAL A 35 9.93 5.73 4.02
CA VAL A 35 8.47 5.63 4.22
C VAL A 35 7.72 6.40 3.14
N THR A 36 8.10 7.64 2.87
CA THR A 36 7.38 8.50 1.92
C THR A 36 7.58 8.06 0.47
N GLN A 37 8.76 7.59 0.09
CA GLN A 37 9.02 7.08 -1.26
C GLN A 37 8.33 5.74 -1.54
N SER A 38 8.02 4.96 -0.51
CA SER A 38 7.23 3.73 -0.66
C SER A 38 5.78 4.00 -1.05
N CYS A 39 5.27 5.20 -0.76
CA CYS A 39 3.88 5.58 -0.95
C CYS A 39 3.71 6.53 -2.14
N LYS A 40 2.87 6.13 -3.10
CA LYS A 40 2.53 6.96 -4.25
C LYS A 40 1.64 8.15 -3.86
N GLY A 41 2.05 9.35 -4.26
CA GLY A 41 1.17 10.53 -4.32
C GLY A 41 0.93 11.25 -2.99
N GLY A 42 1.83 11.07 -2.04
CA GLY A 42 1.78 11.70 -0.72
C GLY A 42 0.95 10.92 0.30
N VAL A 43 1.30 11.08 1.58
CA VAL A 43 0.71 10.38 2.71
C VAL A 43 0.15 11.40 3.70
N PRO A 44 -1.10 11.27 4.18
CA PRO A 44 -1.59 12.17 5.20
C PRO A 44 -0.83 11.98 6.51
N LEU A 45 -0.62 13.07 7.27
CA LEU A 45 0.26 13.05 8.46
C LEU A 45 -0.07 11.95 9.47
N TYR A 46 -1.36 11.73 9.75
CA TYR A 46 -1.80 10.67 10.68
C TYR A 46 -1.35 9.27 10.23
N ARG A 47 -1.31 9.03 8.91
CA ARG A 47 -0.89 7.77 8.34
C ARG A 47 0.62 7.69 8.27
N LEU A 48 1.31 8.81 8.02
CA LEU A 48 2.77 8.86 8.04
C LEU A 48 3.31 8.45 9.42
N GLU A 49 2.74 8.96 10.51
CA GLU A 49 3.14 8.55 11.87
C GLU A 49 2.91 7.06 12.12
N ARG A 50 1.78 6.53 11.64
CA ARG A 50 1.46 5.11 11.77
C ARG A 50 2.44 4.25 10.97
N ASP A 51 2.61 4.54 9.69
CA ASP A 51 3.46 3.76 8.79
C ASP A 51 4.93 3.84 9.22
N TYR A 52 5.41 4.98 9.75
CA TYR A 52 6.73 5.11 10.36
C TYR A 52 6.88 4.22 11.61
N LYS A 53 5.90 4.25 12.51
CA LYS A 53 5.88 3.42 13.71
C LYS A 53 5.79 1.94 13.38
N ASP A 54 5.02 1.56 12.36
CA ASP A 54 4.88 0.18 11.93
C ASP A 54 6.19 -0.34 11.30
N LEU A 55 6.92 0.51 10.58
CA LEU A 55 8.19 0.14 9.95
C LEU A 55 9.35 0.04 10.95
N LEU A 56 9.44 0.98 11.90
CA LEU A 56 10.61 1.14 12.78
C LEU A 56 10.35 0.75 14.24
N GLY A 57 9.09 0.43 14.59
CA GLY A 57 8.67 0.13 15.96
C GLY A 57 8.61 1.34 16.90
N THR A 58 9.08 2.52 16.47
CA THR A 58 9.18 3.72 17.29
C THR A 58 8.44 4.90 16.64
N PRO A 59 7.82 5.80 17.42
CA PRO A 59 7.24 7.02 16.88
C PRO A 59 8.34 7.98 16.38
N ILE A 60 7.97 8.93 15.52
CA ILE A 60 8.90 9.96 15.04
C ILE A 60 9.33 10.83 16.22
N PRO A 61 10.64 10.93 16.55
CA PRO A 61 11.12 11.65 17.73
C PRO A 61 11.20 13.17 17.52
N TYR A 62 10.17 13.80 16.92
CA TYR A 62 10.18 15.23 16.61
C TYR A 62 10.29 16.12 17.88
N ARG A 63 9.80 15.64 19.03
CA ARG A 63 9.93 16.35 20.31
C ARG A 63 11.37 16.37 20.82
N GLU A 64 12.11 15.29 20.65
CA GLU A 64 13.52 15.19 21.02
C GLU A 64 14.39 16.05 20.09
N LEU A 65 13.95 16.19 18.84
CA LEU A 65 14.53 17.10 17.86
C LEU A 65 14.19 18.58 18.16
N GLY A 66 13.30 18.87 19.11
CA GLY A 66 12.96 20.22 19.57
C GLY A 66 11.80 20.88 18.82
N PHE A 67 10.96 20.08 18.14
CA PHE A 67 9.78 20.56 17.44
C PHE A 67 8.50 20.31 18.25
N ASN A 68 7.55 21.23 18.12
CA ASN A 68 6.28 21.17 18.86
C ASN A 68 5.27 20.25 18.18
N SER A 69 5.39 20.06 16.87
CA SER A 69 4.49 19.23 16.07
C SER A 69 5.22 18.59 14.89
N LEU A 70 4.65 17.51 14.36
CA LEU A 70 5.17 16.88 13.14
C LEU A 70 5.14 17.84 11.94
N GLU A 71 4.14 18.72 11.87
CA GLU A 71 4.03 19.73 10.81
C GLU A 71 5.21 20.69 10.81
N THR A 72 5.58 21.22 11.98
CA THR A 72 6.72 22.15 12.10
C THR A 72 8.03 21.44 11.81
N PHE A 73 8.16 20.17 12.19
CA PHE A 73 9.31 19.36 11.82
C PHE A 73 9.43 19.19 10.30
N ILE A 74 8.36 18.79 9.61
CA ILE A 74 8.39 18.57 8.16
C ILE A 74 8.67 19.87 7.39
N GLN A 75 8.14 21.00 7.86
CA GLN A 75 8.41 22.32 7.26
C GLN A 75 9.88 22.72 7.33
N ASP A 76 10.64 22.26 8.33
CA ASP A 76 12.07 22.49 8.48
C ASP A 76 12.92 21.65 7.50
N ILE A 77 12.34 20.61 6.88
CA ILE A 77 13.07 19.63 6.07
C ILE A 77 12.50 19.49 4.64
N PRO A 78 12.37 20.60 3.89
CA PRO A 78 11.78 20.60 2.55
C PRO A 78 12.57 19.75 1.54
N ASP A 79 13.85 19.49 1.80
CA ASP A 79 14.74 18.68 0.95
C ASP A 79 14.38 17.18 0.95
N VAL A 80 13.69 16.73 1.99
CA VAL A 80 13.36 15.32 2.21
C VAL A 80 11.88 15.10 1.97
N ILE A 81 11.03 15.98 2.51
CA ILE A 81 9.58 15.87 2.45
C ILE A 81 8.98 17.24 2.14
N SER A 82 8.11 17.28 1.13
CA SER A 82 7.27 18.43 0.83
C SER A 82 5.91 18.29 1.49
N LEU A 83 5.51 19.31 2.27
CA LEU A 83 4.18 19.38 2.86
C LEU A 83 3.22 20.12 1.91
N LYS A 84 2.15 19.44 1.48
CA LYS A 84 1.10 20.01 0.61
C LYS A 84 -0.26 19.89 1.29
N ARG A 85 -1.20 20.77 0.94
CA ARG A 85 -2.61 20.63 1.35
C ARG A 85 -3.43 20.02 0.23
N ASN A 86 -4.24 19.02 0.55
CA ASN A 86 -5.21 18.46 -0.37
C ASN A 86 -6.45 19.39 -0.50
N ARG A 87 -7.33 19.11 -1.47
CA ARG A 87 -8.61 19.84 -1.67
C ARG A 87 -9.51 19.82 -0.44
N GLU A 88 -9.38 18.80 0.40
CA GLU A 88 -10.10 18.63 1.67
C GLU A 88 -9.46 19.41 2.83
N GLY A 89 -8.38 20.17 2.59
CA GLY A 89 -7.66 20.94 3.61
C GLY A 89 -6.69 20.13 4.47
N GLN A 90 -6.58 18.81 4.25
CA GLN A 90 -5.67 17.93 4.99
C GLN A 90 -4.22 18.10 4.52
N PHE A 91 -3.28 18.03 5.46
CA PHE A 91 -1.85 18.01 5.17
C PHE A 91 -1.39 16.64 4.67
N MET A 92 -0.73 16.65 3.52
CA MET A 92 -0.13 15.52 2.83
C MET A 92 1.39 15.71 2.79
N ALA A 93 2.12 14.70 3.25
CA ALA A 93 3.57 14.62 3.17
C ALA A 93 3.97 13.86 1.90
N GLU A 94 4.69 14.50 0.99
CA GLU A 94 5.20 13.91 -0.24
C GLU A 94 6.72 13.80 -0.19
N GLY A 95 7.26 12.61 -0.42
CA GLY A 95 8.71 12.41 -0.45
C GLY A 95 9.34 13.08 -1.66
N VAL A 96 10.37 13.89 -1.43
CA VAL A 96 11.15 14.49 -2.51
C VAL A 96 12.14 13.44 -3.02
N ALA A 97 12.14 13.22 -4.33
CA ALA A 97 13.04 12.27 -4.97
C ALA A 97 14.33 12.98 -5.39
N ASP A 98 15.45 12.52 -4.85
CA ASP A 98 16.79 12.91 -5.29
C ASP A 98 17.15 12.20 -6.59
N ALA A 99 18.22 12.65 -7.27
CA ALA A 99 18.71 12.03 -8.50
C ALA A 99 18.91 10.50 -8.37
N ALA A 100 19.36 10.03 -7.20
CA ALA A 100 19.54 8.61 -6.91
C ALA A 100 18.22 7.83 -6.77
N THR A 101 17.15 8.47 -6.29
CA THR A 101 15.85 7.82 -6.01
C THR A 101 14.80 8.12 -7.08
N ALA A 102 15.12 8.93 -8.08
CA ALA A 102 14.24 9.29 -9.19
C ALA A 102 13.70 8.07 -9.98
N HIS A 103 14.55 7.06 -10.23
CA HIS A 103 14.11 5.84 -10.90
C HIS A 103 13.09 5.07 -10.06
N ILE A 104 13.31 4.95 -8.75
CA ILE A 104 12.39 4.30 -7.81
C ILE A 104 11.06 5.05 -7.78
N ALA A 105 11.09 6.38 -7.68
CA ALA A 105 9.89 7.21 -7.72
C ALA A 105 9.08 7.01 -9.02
N SER A 106 9.76 6.89 -10.16
CA SER A 106 9.12 6.57 -11.45
C SER A 106 8.45 5.20 -11.43
N LEU A 107 9.10 4.17 -10.88
CA LEU A 107 8.51 2.84 -10.72
C LEU A 107 7.28 2.87 -9.79
N VAL A 108 7.39 3.55 -8.64
CA VAL A 108 6.29 3.70 -7.67
C VAL A 108 5.10 4.43 -8.29
N SER A 109 5.35 5.46 -9.09
CA SER A 109 4.29 6.21 -9.79
C SER A 109 3.44 5.32 -10.72
N ARG A 110 4.03 4.26 -11.27
CA ARG A 110 3.39 3.30 -12.19
C ARG A 110 2.71 2.13 -11.48
N GLN A 111 2.86 2.01 -10.16
CA GLN A 111 2.19 0.95 -9.40
C GLN A 111 0.67 1.04 -9.56
N ARG A 112 0.06 -0.12 -9.80
CA ARG A 112 -1.39 -0.25 -9.91
C ARG A 112 -1.99 -0.17 -8.51
N GLN A 113 -2.88 0.80 -8.29
CA GLN A 113 -3.64 0.83 -7.05
C GLN A 113 -4.46 -0.46 -6.93
N ALA A 114 -4.41 -1.09 -5.76
CA ALA A 114 -5.29 -2.19 -5.44
C ALA A 114 -6.73 -1.68 -5.55
N ARG A 115 -7.42 -2.08 -6.61
CA ARG A 115 -8.87 -1.86 -6.69
C ARG A 115 -9.46 -2.67 -5.54
N PRO A 116 -10.39 -2.12 -4.74
CA PRO A 116 -11.14 -2.93 -3.80
C PRO A 116 -11.71 -4.08 -4.63
N SER A 117 -11.30 -5.31 -4.33
CA SER A 117 -11.86 -6.47 -5.00
C SER A 117 -13.34 -6.38 -4.72
N GLY A 118 -14.11 -6.06 -5.75
CA GLY A 118 -15.56 -6.09 -5.65
C GLY A 118 -15.87 -7.48 -5.13
N ARG A 119 -16.32 -7.57 -3.88
CA ARG A 119 -17.06 -8.73 -3.41
C ARG A 119 -18.21 -8.80 -4.39
N GLY A 120 -18.03 -9.59 -5.45
CA GLY A 120 -19.07 -9.85 -6.40
C GLY A 120 -20.23 -10.26 -5.55
N SER A 121 -21.28 -9.44 -5.52
CA SER A 121 -22.54 -9.83 -4.92
C SER A 121 -22.87 -11.12 -5.64
N ARG A 122 -22.63 -12.27 -5.00
CA ARG A 122 -23.23 -13.51 -5.46
C ARG A 122 -24.70 -13.18 -5.40
N LYS A 123 -25.31 -12.99 -6.57
CA LYS A 123 -26.70 -12.64 -6.71
C LYS A 123 -27.43 -13.79 -6.03
N SER A 124 -27.85 -13.57 -4.79
CA SER A 124 -28.65 -14.54 -4.06
C SER A 124 -29.95 -14.61 -4.83
N TYR A 125 -30.13 -15.66 -5.62
CA TYR A 125 -31.41 -16.01 -6.24
C TYR A 125 -32.42 -16.52 -5.18
N PHE A 126 -32.22 -16.19 -3.91
CA PHE A 126 -33.08 -16.57 -2.82
C PHE A 126 -33.92 -15.36 -2.38
N SER A 127 -34.99 -15.09 -3.12
CA SER A 127 -36.23 -14.49 -2.61
C SER A 127 -37.18 -14.21 -3.77
N LYS A 128 -38.15 -15.10 -3.98
CA LYS A 128 -39.56 -14.75 -4.24
C LYS A 128 -40.39 -16.03 -4.37
N GLY A 129 -41.16 -16.32 -3.32
CA GLY A 129 -42.10 -17.43 -3.29
C GLY A 129 -43.06 -17.31 -2.11
N ARG A 130 -43.78 -16.19 -2.02
CA ARG A 130 -45.02 -16.08 -1.24
C ARG A 130 -46.18 -16.09 -2.24
N GLY A 131 -47.05 -17.09 -2.18
CA GLY A 131 -48.28 -17.15 -2.98
C GLY A 131 -48.74 -18.59 -3.20
N GLY A 132 -49.88 -18.96 -2.60
CA GLY A 132 -50.40 -20.32 -2.61
C GLY A 132 -51.40 -20.63 -3.73
N SER A 133 -51.71 -21.93 -3.79
CA SER A 133 -52.91 -22.63 -4.31
C SER A 133 -53.28 -22.56 -5.80
N SER A 134 -53.18 -23.68 -6.53
CA SER A 134 -54.33 -24.57 -6.79
C SER A 134 -54.10 -25.50 -8.01
N SER A 135 -54.61 -26.73 -7.86
CA SER A 135 -55.15 -27.63 -8.90
C SER A 135 -54.36 -28.00 -10.18
N ARG A 136 -54.17 -29.33 -10.28
CA ARG A 136 -54.38 -30.18 -11.47
C ARG A 136 -53.63 -29.82 -12.76
N TYR A 137 -52.52 -30.53 -13.00
CA TYR A 137 -52.37 -31.35 -14.21
C TYR A 137 -51.32 -32.45 -13.98
N ARG A 138 -51.74 -33.71 -14.06
CA ARG A 138 -50.88 -34.89 -14.13
C ARG A 138 -50.84 -35.35 -15.59
N PRO A 139 -49.68 -35.45 -16.26
CA PRO A 139 -49.54 -36.42 -17.32
C PRO A 139 -48.98 -37.72 -16.75
N ARG A 140 -49.75 -38.77 -17.03
CA ARG A 140 -49.52 -40.18 -16.78
C ARG A 140 -48.67 -40.70 -17.96
N GLY A 141 -47.51 -41.31 -17.70
CA GLY A 141 -46.85 -42.16 -18.69
C GLY A 141 -45.33 -42.25 -18.55
N GLY A 142 -44.82 -43.47 -18.38
CA GLY A 142 -43.43 -43.80 -18.67
C GLY A 142 -42.59 -44.32 -17.50
N ARG A 143 -42.97 -45.43 -16.87
CA ARG A 143 -41.97 -46.30 -16.21
C ARG A 143 -41.29 -47.11 -17.30
N SER A 144 -40.02 -46.83 -17.59
CA SER A 144 -39.14 -47.73 -18.36
C SER A 144 -37.93 -48.10 -17.51
N SER A 145 -37.97 -49.36 -17.08
CA SER A 145 -36.90 -50.28 -16.69
C SER A 145 -35.47 -49.75 -16.52
N TYR A 146 -34.97 -49.98 -15.31
CA TYR A 146 -33.58 -50.26 -14.97
C TYR A 146 -32.93 -51.19 -16.02
N MET A 147 -32.03 -50.65 -16.83
CA MET A 147 -31.05 -51.38 -17.62
C MET A 147 -29.73 -50.59 -17.58
N SER A 148 -28.82 -51.11 -16.76
CA SER A 148 -27.38 -51.27 -16.99
C SER A 148 -26.42 -50.11 -17.30
N SER A 149 -25.33 -50.16 -16.51
CA SER A 149 -23.94 -49.77 -16.78
C SER A 149 -23.54 -48.30 -16.78
N SER A 150 -22.86 -47.94 -15.70
CA SER A 150 -21.61 -47.16 -15.67
C SER A 150 -21.45 -46.07 -16.73
N ASN A 151 -21.73 -44.82 -16.35
CA ASN A 151 -21.12 -43.66 -17.00
C ASN A 151 -20.74 -42.60 -15.94
N VAL A 152 -19.45 -42.56 -15.61
CA VAL A 152 -18.81 -41.44 -14.92
C VAL A 152 -18.68 -40.30 -15.93
N PRO A 153 -19.15 -39.06 -15.65
CA PRO A 153 -18.91 -37.94 -16.55
C PRO A 153 -17.42 -37.60 -16.58
N LEU A 154 -16.75 -37.88 -17.69
CA LEU A 154 -15.38 -37.43 -17.99
C LEU A 154 -15.36 -35.90 -18.13
N GLN A 155 -14.43 -35.25 -17.40
CA GLN A 155 -14.14 -33.83 -17.53
C GLN A 155 -13.37 -33.57 -18.85
N PRO A 156 -13.71 -32.55 -19.66
CA PRO A 156 -12.85 -32.14 -20.76
C PRO A 156 -11.63 -31.37 -20.21
N SER A 157 -10.46 -32.01 -20.31
CA SER A 157 -9.14 -31.38 -20.14
C SER A 157 -8.70 -30.75 -21.45
N GLY A 158 -8.12 -29.54 -21.39
CA GLY A 158 -7.31 -28.96 -22.47
C GLY A 158 -7.89 -27.71 -23.14
N LYS A 159 -7.35 -26.54 -22.79
CA LYS A 159 -7.50 -25.31 -23.59
C LYS A 159 -6.65 -25.47 -24.86
N ALA A 160 -7.29 -25.38 -26.03
CA ALA A 160 -6.60 -25.29 -27.31
C ALA A 160 -5.89 -23.93 -27.43
N TYR A 161 -4.55 -23.96 -27.56
CA TYR A 161 -3.77 -22.80 -27.97
C TYR A 161 -3.94 -22.62 -29.48
N LYS A 162 -4.31 -21.41 -29.90
CA LYS A 162 -4.42 -21.05 -31.32
C LYS A 162 -3.02 -20.98 -31.90
N GLN A 163 -2.84 -21.64 -33.04
CA GLN A 163 -1.59 -21.71 -33.77
C GLN A 163 -1.60 -20.59 -34.81
N ASP A 164 -0.76 -19.60 -34.60
CA ASP A 164 -0.57 -18.49 -35.53
C ASP A 164 0.23 -19.01 -36.73
N LYS A 165 -0.42 -19.06 -37.90
CA LYS A 165 0.26 -19.26 -39.17
C LYS A 165 0.79 -17.91 -39.62
N ASP A 166 2.10 -17.83 -39.87
CA ASP A 166 2.76 -17.05 -40.93
C ASP A 166 4.18 -16.63 -40.51
N ALA A 167 5.18 -17.42 -40.90
CA ALA A 167 6.53 -16.93 -41.12
C ALA A 167 7.19 -17.76 -42.22
N LYS A 168 7.25 -17.15 -43.39
CA LYS A 168 7.91 -17.59 -44.62
C LYS A 168 9.41 -17.82 -44.34
N ILE A 169 9.88 -19.05 -44.52
CA ILE A 169 11.30 -19.34 -44.66
C ILE A 169 11.63 -19.06 -46.12
N ASP A 170 12.26 -17.93 -46.39
CA ASP A 170 12.95 -17.73 -47.66
C ASP A 170 14.34 -18.34 -47.58
N LYS A 171 14.70 -19.00 -48.67
CA LYS A 171 15.79 -19.94 -48.83
C LYS A 171 16.91 -19.21 -49.55
N MET A 172 18.10 -19.17 -48.96
CA MET A 172 19.39 -19.06 -49.68
C MET A 172 20.53 -19.45 -48.75
#